data_AF-A0AAJ2H206-F1
#
_entry.id   AF-A0AAJ2H206-F1
#
_cell.length_a   1.000
_cell.length_b   1.000
_cell.length_c   1.000
_cell.angle_alpha   90.00
_cell.angle_beta   90.00
_cell.angle_gamma   90.00
#
_symmetry.space_group_name_H-M   'P 1'
#
loop_
_entity.id
_entity.type
_entity.pdbx_description
1 polymer ?
#
loop_
_entity_poly.entity_id
_entity_poly.type
_entity_poly.pdbx_seq_one_letter_code
_entity_poly.pdbx_strand_id
1 'polypeptide(L)'
;MINDLFFLINLFMSQSATLDLSLQLLRCPSITPDDADCQTIMAKRLAKIGFSIEIMQFGDVVNLWARRGNVEPLFCFAGHTDVVPTGELSKWTSDPFI
;
A
#
# COMPACT_ATOMS: atom_id res chain seq x y z
N MET A 1 -9.84 -34.70 -4.76
CA MET A 1 -10.31 -34.78 -3.37
C MET A 1 -9.40 -34.07 -2.36
N ILE A 2 -8.10 -34.40 -2.24
CA ILE A 2 -7.20 -33.65 -1.31
C ILE A 2 -6.83 -32.26 -1.86
N ASN A 3 -6.65 -32.13 -3.17
CA ASN A 3 -6.34 -30.83 -3.82
C ASN A 3 -7.53 -29.84 -3.75
N ASP A 4 -8.76 -30.34 -3.74
CA ASP A 4 -9.97 -29.51 -3.62
C ASP A 4 -10.11 -28.95 -2.20
N LEU A 5 -9.68 -29.70 -1.18
CA LEU A 5 -9.70 -29.25 0.21
C LEU A 5 -8.65 -28.16 0.46
N PHE A 6 -7.47 -28.25 -0.16
CA PHE A 6 -6.45 -27.19 -0.08
C PHE A 6 -6.88 -25.91 -0.81
N PHE A 7 -7.55 -26.06 -1.96
CA PHE A 7 -8.14 -24.95 -2.71
C PHE A 7 -9.28 -24.29 -1.93
N LEU A 8 -10.14 -25.07 -1.28
CA LEU A 8 -11.21 -24.59 -0.41
C LEU A 8 -10.67 -23.93 0.86
N ILE A 9 -9.62 -24.47 1.50
CA ILE A 9 -8.99 -23.83 2.67
C ILE A 9 -8.43 -22.45 2.30
N ASN A 10 -7.78 -22.31 1.14
CA ASN A 10 -7.34 -21.00 0.63
C ASN A 10 -8.51 -20.07 0.25
N LEU A 11 -9.65 -20.62 -0.18
CA LEU A 11 -10.86 -19.86 -0.48
C LEU A 11 -11.59 -19.39 0.81
N PHE A 12 -11.41 -20.10 1.92
CA PHE A 12 -12.09 -19.85 3.21
C PHE A 12 -11.24 -19.10 4.25
N MET A 13 -9.94 -18.87 4.00
CA MET A 13 -9.19 -17.89 4.78
C MET A 13 -9.57 -16.49 4.29
N SER A 14 -10.60 -15.90 4.91
CA SER A 14 -10.89 -14.47 4.78
C SER A 14 -9.62 -13.69 5.11
N GLN A 15 -8.89 -13.27 4.08
CA GLN A 15 -7.73 -12.42 4.21
C GLN A 15 -8.19 -11.10 4.89
N SER A 16 -7.44 -10.62 5.88
CA SER A 16 -7.86 -9.42 6.60
C SER A 16 -7.73 -8.21 5.68
N ALA A 17 -8.61 -7.21 5.82
CA ALA A 17 -8.52 -5.98 5.02
C ALA A 17 -7.15 -5.28 5.12
N THR A 18 -6.47 -5.43 6.27
CA THR A 18 -5.09 -4.98 6.46
C THR A 18 -4.11 -5.78 5.61
N LEU A 19 -4.18 -7.12 5.64
CA LEU A 19 -3.31 -7.97 4.83
C LEU A 19 -3.53 -7.72 3.33
N ASP A 20 -4.78 -7.54 2.90
CA ASP A 20 -5.10 -7.21 1.50
C ASP A 20 -4.48 -5.89 1.06
N LEU A 21 -4.59 -4.84 1.88
CA LEU A 21 -3.98 -3.55 1.58
C LEU A 21 -2.45 -3.65 1.58
N SER A 22 -1.88 -4.34 2.56
CA SER A 22 -0.43 -4.52 2.65
C SER A 22 0.12 -5.25 1.43
N LEU A 23 -0.52 -6.34 0.98
CA LEU A 23 -0.11 -7.05 -0.22
C LEU A 23 -0.33 -6.22 -1.49
N GLN A 24 -1.41 -5.42 -1.54
CA GLN A 24 -1.64 -4.52 -2.67
C GLN A 24 -0.50 -3.48 -2.79
N LEU A 25 -0.07 -2.89 -1.67
CA LEU A 25 1.03 -1.91 -1.64
C LEU A 25 2.40 -2.58 -1.84
N LEU A 26 2.62 -3.78 -1.31
CA LEU A 26 3.86 -4.55 -1.53
C LEU A 26 4.10 -4.78 -3.03
N ARG A 27 3.05 -5.00 -3.81
CA ARG A 27 3.15 -5.24 -5.26
C ARG A 27 3.46 -3.99 -6.09
N CYS A 28 3.54 -2.83 -5.46
CA CYS A 28 3.99 -1.59 -6.08
C CYS A 28 5.51 -1.49 -5.90
N PRO A 29 6.33 -1.67 -6.97
CA PRO A 29 7.79 -1.60 -6.90
C PRO A 29 8.26 -0.14 -6.77
N SER A 30 7.91 0.47 -5.66
CA SER A 30 8.07 1.89 -5.31
C SER A 30 9.50 2.20 -4.89
N ILE A 31 10.47 1.93 -5.77
CA ILE A 31 11.88 2.26 -5.48
C ILE A 31 12.05 3.78 -5.50
N THR A 32 12.63 4.35 -4.44
CA THR A 32 12.84 5.80 -4.31
C THR A 32 13.41 6.42 -5.59
N PRO A 33 12.83 7.53 -6.13
CA PRO A 33 11.68 8.30 -5.60
C PRO A 33 10.31 7.89 -6.17
N ASP A 34 10.23 6.80 -6.93
CA ASP A 34 8.98 6.38 -7.58
C ASP A 34 7.95 5.86 -6.55
N ASP A 35 6.74 6.40 -6.59
CA ASP A 35 5.63 5.99 -5.73
C ASP A 35 4.97 4.69 -6.21
N ALA A 36 5.12 4.33 -7.49
CA ALA A 36 4.49 3.16 -8.10
C ALA A 36 2.99 2.98 -7.76
N ASP A 37 2.23 4.09 -7.76
CA ASP A 37 0.78 4.18 -7.45
C ASP A 37 0.35 3.91 -5.99
N CYS A 38 1.28 3.73 -5.06
CA CYS A 38 0.96 3.53 -3.64
C CYS A 38 0.04 4.64 -3.07
N GLN A 39 0.38 5.90 -3.31
CA GLN A 39 -0.42 7.03 -2.83
C GLN A 39 -1.76 7.13 -3.54
N THR A 40 -1.85 6.77 -4.83
CA THR A 40 -3.12 6.69 -5.57
C THR A 40 -4.07 5.67 -4.92
N ILE A 41 -3.56 4.49 -4.53
CA ILE A 41 -4.33 3.44 -3.86
C ILE A 41 -4.87 3.95 -2.51
N MET A 42 -4.00 4.57 -1.70
CA MET A 42 -4.39 5.12 -0.40
C MET A 42 -5.40 6.26 -0.54
N ALA A 43 -5.16 7.22 -1.45
CA ALA A 43 -6.04 8.36 -1.70
C ALA A 43 -7.45 7.91 -2.10
N LYS A 44 -7.57 6.94 -3.01
CA LYS A 44 -8.87 6.39 -3.44
C LYS A 44 -9.62 5.73 -2.28
N ARG A 45 -8.93 5.00 -1.41
CA ARG A 45 -9.55 4.36 -0.23
C ARG A 45 -9.98 5.40 0.81
N LEU A 46 -9.15 6.38 1.12
CA LEU A 46 -9.41 7.42 2.11
C LEU A 46 -10.52 8.39 1.66
N ALA A 47 -10.54 8.78 0.39
CA ALA A 47 -11.58 9.64 -0.17
C ALA A 47 -12.99 9.04 0.01
N LYS A 48 -13.14 7.71 -0.13
CA LYS A 48 -14.42 7.00 0.07
C LYS A 48 -14.98 7.12 1.48
N ILE A 49 -14.13 7.40 2.47
CA ILE A 49 -14.54 7.58 3.87
C ILE A 49 -14.42 9.05 4.33
N GLY A 50 -14.44 10.00 3.39
CA GLY A 50 -14.59 11.42 3.67
C GLY A 50 -13.30 12.15 4.04
N PHE A 51 -12.13 11.63 3.68
CA PHE A 51 -10.90 12.42 3.71
C PHE A 51 -10.84 13.34 2.49
N SER A 52 -10.47 14.60 2.71
CA SER A 52 -10.00 15.50 1.67
C SER A 52 -8.56 15.10 1.31
N ILE A 53 -8.28 15.01 0.01
CA ILE A 53 -7.00 14.56 -0.53
C ILE A 53 -6.29 15.76 -1.16
N GLU A 54 -5.07 16.00 -0.71
CA GLU A 54 -4.15 16.99 -1.26
C GLU A 54 -2.86 16.28 -1.69
N ILE A 55 -2.58 16.32 -3.00
CA ILE A 55 -1.33 15.79 -3.56
C ILE A 55 -0.33 16.93 -3.67
N MET A 56 0.86 16.74 -3.09
CA MET A 56 1.93 17.74 -3.06
C MET A 56 3.17 17.20 -3.76
N GLN A 57 3.46 17.71 -4.96
CA GLN A 57 4.65 17.35 -5.72
C GLN A 57 5.79 18.32 -5.42
N PHE A 58 6.96 17.79 -5.05
CA PHE A 58 8.20 18.56 -4.88
C PHE A 58 9.34 17.88 -5.62
N GLY A 59 9.79 18.47 -6.74
CA GLY A 59 10.74 17.82 -7.63
C GLY A 59 10.17 16.49 -8.13
N ASP A 60 10.92 15.41 -7.98
CA ASP A 60 10.52 14.06 -8.38
C ASP A 60 9.71 13.31 -7.31
N VAL A 61 9.50 13.90 -6.12
CA VAL A 61 8.81 13.24 -4.99
C VAL A 61 7.34 13.65 -4.92
N VAL A 62 6.46 12.65 -4.95
CA VAL A 62 5.01 12.78 -4.71
C VAL A 62 4.74 12.62 -3.21
N ASN A 63 3.92 13.51 -2.63
CA ASN A 63 3.48 13.42 -1.24
C ASN A 63 1.95 13.49 -1.14
N LEU A 64 1.37 12.79 -0.17
CA LEU A 64 -0.06 12.75 0.07
C LEU A 64 -0.38 13.33 1.46
N TRP A 65 -1.16 14.42 1.47
CA TRP A 65 -1.84 14.89 2.67
C TRP A 65 -3.32 14.52 2.59
N ALA A 66 -3.76 13.65 3.50
CA ALA A 66 -5.16 13.25 3.62
C ALA A 66 -5.71 13.70 4.97
N ARG A 67 -6.76 14.54 4.95
CA ARG A 67 -7.35 15.10 6.18
C ARG A 67 -8.85 14.88 6.23
N ARG A 68 -9.35 14.41 7.37
CA ARG A 68 -10.79 14.38 7.70
C ARG A 68 -11.04 15.24 8.94
N GLY A 69 -11.97 16.19 8.82
CA GLY A 69 -12.26 17.19 9.86
C GLY A 69 -11.36 18.43 9.78
N ASN A 70 -11.81 19.53 10.37
CA ASN A 70 -11.18 20.86 10.26
C ASN A 70 -10.92 21.54 11.62
N VAL A 71 -11.08 20.81 12.73
CA VAL A 71 -10.90 21.31 14.10
C VAL A 71 -9.77 20.58 14.83
N GLU A 72 -9.35 21.14 15.96
CA GLU A 72 -8.34 20.57 16.86
C GLU A 72 -8.95 19.57 17.88
N PRO A 73 -8.14 18.64 18.43
CA PRO A 73 -6.74 18.35 18.09
C PRO A 73 -6.59 17.58 16.76
N LEU A 74 -5.54 17.90 16.01
CA LEU A 74 -5.19 17.16 14.79
C LEU A 74 -4.32 15.96 15.14
N PHE A 75 -4.87 14.76 14.96
CA PHE A 75 -4.12 13.51 15.02
C PHE A 75 -3.70 13.08 13.61
N CYS A 76 -2.43 12.68 13.43
CA CYS A 76 -1.86 12.36 12.12
C CYS A 76 -1.07 11.04 12.14
N PHE A 77 -1.27 10.22 11.11
CA PHE A 77 -0.37 9.13 10.75
C PHE A 77 0.62 9.64 9.71
N ALA A 78 1.91 9.38 9.92
CA ALA A 78 2.97 9.71 8.98
C ALA A 78 3.74 8.44 8.60
N GLY A 79 4.20 8.39 7.35
CA GLY A 79 4.94 7.27 6.79
C GLY A 79 5.46 7.60 5.40
N HIS A 80 6.07 6.62 4.76
CA HIS A 80 6.59 6.71 3.40
C HIS A 80 6.15 5.48 2.59
N THR A 81 6.04 5.63 1.28
CA THR A 81 5.66 4.55 0.37
C THR A 81 6.85 3.93 -0.33
N ASP A 82 7.92 4.70 -0.49
CA ASP A 82 9.11 4.26 -1.18
C ASP A 82 9.92 3.23 -0.38
N VAL A 83 10.63 2.37 -1.11
CA VAL A 83 11.50 1.33 -0.57
C VAL A 83 12.86 1.37 -1.24
N VAL A 84 13.84 0.71 -0.62
CA VAL A 84 15.19 0.59 -1.17
C VAL A 84 15.24 -0.40 -2.34
N PRO A 85 16.24 -0.29 -3.24
CA PRO A 85 16.44 -1.28 -4.30
C PRO A 85 16.56 -2.71 -3.77
N THR A 86 16.06 -3.68 -4.53
CA THR A 86 15.95 -5.10 -4.13
C THR A 86 17.29 -5.83 -3.97
N GLY A 87 18.37 -5.26 -4.50
CA GLY A 87 19.64 -5.97 -4.69
C GLY A 87 19.51 -7.09 -5.72
N GLU A 88 20.34 -8.13 -5.58
CA GLU A 88 20.35 -9.29 -6.49
C GLU A 88 19.12 -10.19 -6.28
N LEU A 89 18.24 -10.26 -7.29
CA LEU A 89 17.02 -11.07 -7.24
C LEU A 89 17.29 -12.57 -6.98
N SER A 90 18.43 -13.09 -7.43
CA SER A 90 18.81 -14.50 -7.19
C SER A 90 19.07 -14.85 -5.72
N LYS A 91 19.23 -13.84 -4.85
CA LYS A 91 19.38 -14.04 -3.40
C LYS A 91 18.03 -14.12 -2.67
N TRP A 92 16.93 -13.78 -3.34
CA TRP A 92 15.60 -13.87 -2.77
C TRP A 92 15.01 -15.27 -2.97
N THR A 93 14.33 -15.77 -1.95
CA THR A 93 13.58 -17.05 -2.01
C THR A 93 12.22 -16.91 -2.72
N SER A 94 11.75 -15.68 -2.88
CA SER A 94 10.50 -15.31 -3.55
C SER A 94 10.69 -13.95 -4.21
N ASP A 95 9.90 -13.63 -5.24
CA ASP A 95 9.90 -12.27 -5.81
C ASP A 95 9.58 -11.25 -4.71
N PRO A 96 10.37 -10.17 -4.55
CA PRO A 96 10.19 -9.17 -3.49
C PRO A 96 8.87 -8.39 -3.58
N PHE A 97 8.17 -8.43 -4.73
CA PHE A 97 6.97 -7.65 -4.99
C PHE A 97 5.76 -8.49 -5.44
N ILE A 98 5.63 -9.77 -5.02
CA ILE A 98 4.49 -10.65 -5.38
C ILE A 98 3.74 -11.19 -4.15
#